data_AF-A0A0G0U641-F1
#
_entry.id   AF-A0A0G0U641-F1
#
_cell.length_a   1.000
_cell.length_b   1.000
_cell.length_c   1.000
_cell.angle_alpha   90.00
_cell.angle_beta   90.00
_cell.angle_gamma   90.00
#
_symmetry.space_group_name_H-M   'P 1'
#
loop_
_entity.id
_entity.type
_entity.pdbx_description
1 polymer ?
#
loop_
_entity_poly.entity_id
_entity_poly.type
_entity_poly.pdbx_seq_one_letter_code
_entity_poly.pdbx_strand_id
1 'polypeptide(L)'
;SKEISDQSIRLSRINGKTKEFEVPKKLRDRQKINDKQIVALAKYADKIQKHYYFPQDMEWALEKDKLFIVQTRPVTTIAQTAKSEKTEKNSNVKFAEAPILAGAAASPGIGTGTVRILKSPKEIDKIKKGDVLVAPMTSPDYVPAMKKSAAIITDEGGQTSHAAIVSRELGIPCVVGTKEATKLLKDGQIVTVNGQSGQVFMGAGVKKTEEEKALTTKLKHSKTKTATKVYVNLGQPDRAAEIYRYSSQRSDQKKRAGRIYYQAFPRPADFL
;
A
#
# COMPACT_ATOMS: atom_id res chain seq x y z
N SER A 1 13.54 -17.58 23.07
CA SER A 1 12.83 -18.46 22.12
C SER A 1 13.07 -17.95 20.72
N LYS A 2 13.17 -18.83 19.72
CA LYS A 2 13.24 -18.44 18.30
C LYS A 2 11.83 -18.53 17.73
N GLU A 3 11.37 -17.49 17.05
CA GLU A 3 10.11 -17.52 16.30
C GLU A 3 10.41 -17.94 14.86
N ILE A 4 9.84 -19.06 14.43
CA ILE A 4 10.00 -19.58 13.07
C ILE A 4 8.61 -19.53 12.41
N SER A 5 8.52 -18.78 11.31
CA SER A 5 7.27 -18.64 10.56
C SER A 5 7.06 -19.83 9.62
N ASP A 6 5.83 -20.36 9.57
CA ASP A 6 5.43 -21.40 8.62
C ASP A 6 5.55 -20.89 7.19
N GLN A 7 6.31 -21.60 6.36
CA GLN A 7 6.49 -21.28 4.96
C GLN A 7 6.09 -22.47 4.09
N SER A 8 4.86 -22.43 3.60
CA SER A 8 4.25 -23.51 2.83
C SER A 8 4.75 -23.58 1.39
N ILE A 9 5.35 -22.51 0.85
CA ILE A 9 5.75 -22.39 -0.56
C ILE A 9 7.24 -22.11 -0.68
N ARG A 10 7.89 -22.74 -1.66
CA ARG A 10 9.24 -22.41 -2.13
C ARG A 10 9.24 -22.17 -3.63
N LEU A 11 10.10 -21.25 -4.08
CA LEU A 11 10.40 -21.05 -5.49
C LEU A 11 11.67 -21.83 -5.85
N SER A 12 11.67 -22.54 -6.98
CA SER A 12 12.85 -23.25 -7.48
C SER A 12 12.97 -23.09 -8.99
N ARG A 13 14.20 -22.93 -9.48
CA ARG A 13 14.48 -22.77 -10.90
C ARG A 13 14.65 -24.14 -11.55
N ILE A 14 13.79 -24.47 -12.52
CA ILE A 14 13.84 -25.72 -13.30
C ILE A 14 13.80 -25.35 -14.79
N ASN A 15 14.77 -25.84 -15.57
CA ASN A 15 14.87 -25.59 -17.02
C ASN A 15 14.77 -24.09 -17.36
N GLY A 16 15.48 -23.25 -16.61
CA GLY A 16 15.51 -21.81 -16.81
C GLY A 16 14.29 -21.04 -16.28
N LYS A 17 13.20 -21.70 -15.89
CA LYS A 17 11.97 -21.07 -15.37
C LYS A 17 11.86 -21.21 -13.85
N THR A 18 11.36 -20.17 -13.19
CA THR A 18 10.96 -20.24 -11.78
C THR A 18 9.63 -20.97 -11.65
N LYS A 19 9.57 -21.98 -10.79
CA LYS A 19 8.36 -22.73 -10.47
C LYS A 19 8.15 -22.75 -8.96
N GLU A 20 6.88 -22.74 -8.55
CA GLU A 20 6.50 -22.86 -7.15
C GLU A 20 6.31 -24.32 -6.76
N PHE A 21 6.70 -24.66 -5.53
CA PHE A 21 6.54 -25.99 -4.96
C PHE A 21 6.09 -25.87 -3.51
N GLU A 22 5.28 -26.82 -3.06
CA GLU A 22 5.02 -26.95 -1.63
C GLU A 22 6.29 -27.35 -0.88
N VAL A 23 6.51 -26.73 0.27
CA VAL A 23 7.55 -27.11 1.21
C VAL A 23 7.05 -28.32 2.00
N PRO A 24 7.80 -29.43 2.07
CA PRO A 24 7.47 -30.56 2.93
C PRO A 24 7.29 -30.12 4.38
N LYS A 25 6.24 -30.59 5.07
CA LYS A 25 5.92 -30.18 6.47
C LYS A 25 7.14 -30.23 7.40
N LYS A 26 7.98 -31.26 7.28
CA LYS A 26 9.22 -31.45 8.06
C LYS A 26 10.28 -30.34 7.92
N LEU A 27 10.17 -29.51 6.88
CA LEU A 27 11.10 -28.43 6.58
C LEU A 27 10.53 -27.03 6.89
N ARG A 28 9.21 -26.92 7.11
CA ARG A 28 8.56 -25.61 7.30
C ARG A 28 8.97 -24.93 8.59
N ASP A 29 9.14 -25.72 9.65
CA ASP A 29 9.54 -25.22 10.98
C ASP A 29 11.07 -25.17 11.17
N ARG A 30 11.84 -25.30 10.09
CA ARG A 30 13.30 -25.26 10.16
C ARG A 30 13.82 -23.85 9.92
N GLN A 31 14.77 -23.45 10.77
CA GLN A 31 15.55 -22.24 10.58
C GLN A 31 16.37 -22.33 9.27
N LYS A 32 16.27 -21.31 8.42
CA LYS A 32 16.84 -21.30 7.06
C LYS A 32 18.29 -20.85 6.99
N ILE A 33 18.69 -19.98 7.90
CA ILE A 33 20.04 -19.43 8.02
C ILE A 33 20.49 -19.57 9.46
N ASN A 34 21.74 -19.93 9.70
CA ASN A 34 22.25 -20.15 11.06
C ASN A 34 22.42 -18.84 11.83
N ASP A 35 22.66 -18.92 13.14
CA ASP A 35 22.74 -17.73 14.00
C ASP A 35 23.90 -16.79 13.61
N LYS A 36 25.01 -17.33 13.11
CA LYS A 36 26.13 -16.51 12.61
C LYS A 36 25.71 -15.69 11.38
N GLN A 37 24.94 -16.29 10.47
CA GLN A 37 24.40 -15.61 9.29
C GLN A 37 23.35 -14.56 9.67
N ILE A 38 22.48 -14.83 10.65
CA ILE A 38 21.51 -13.85 11.16
C ILE A 38 22.25 -12.61 11.70
N VAL A 39 23.26 -12.82 12.54
CA VAL A 39 24.07 -11.72 13.09
C VAL A 39 24.80 -10.95 11.99
N ALA A 40 25.34 -11.64 10.98
CA ALA A 40 25.98 -10.98 9.84
C ALA A 40 25.00 -10.11 9.04
N LEU A 41 23.80 -10.64 8.76
CA LEU A 41 22.75 -9.90 8.05
C LEU A 41 22.29 -8.67 8.86
N ALA A 42 22.12 -8.81 10.18
CA ALA A 42 21.78 -7.69 11.06
C ALA A 42 22.86 -6.60 11.06
N LYS A 43 24.14 -6.97 11.02
CA LYS A 43 25.26 -6.01 10.87
C LYS A 43 25.22 -5.29 9.53
N TYR A 44 24.82 -5.95 8.44
CA TYR A 44 24.62 -5.27 7.16
C TYR A 44 23.46 -4.28 7.23
N ALA A 45 22.34 -4.66 7.83
CA ALA A 45 21.21 -3.76 8.04
C ALA A 45 21.61 -2.50 8.84
N ASP A 46 22.36 -2.67 9.95
CA ASP A 46 22.87 -1.54 10.75
C ASP A 46 23.80 -0.62 9.94
N LYS A 47 24.74 -1.18 9.17
CA LYS A 47 25.63 -0.41 8.30
C LYS A 47 24.87 0.37 7.23
N ILE A 48 23.89 -0.26 6.59
CA ILE A 48 23.08 0.33 5.54
C ILE A 48 22.21 1.46 6.11
N GLN A 49 21.57 1.24 7.26
CA GLN A 49 20.82 2.28 7.95
C GLN A 49 21.72 3.47 8.33
N LYS A 50 22.92 3.22 8.85
CA LYS A 50 23.89 4.27 9.18
C LYS A 50 24.37 5.04 7.94
N HIS A 51 24.55 4.35 6.81
CA HIS A 51 24.97 4.97 5.56
C HIS A 51 23.89 5.88 4.97
N TYR A 52 22.64 5.45 4.98
CA TYR A 52 21.52 6.21 4.40
C TYR A 52 20.83 7.14 5.39
N TYR A 53 21.11 7.03 6.69
CA TYR A 53 20.51 7.83 7.79
C TYR A 53 19.00 7.65 7.98
N PHE A 54 18.38 6.67 7.33
CA PHE A 54 16.98 6.28 7.52
C PHE A 54 16.78 4.78 7.24
N PRO A 55 15.70 4.17 7.75
CA PRO A 55 15.46 2.74 7.58
C PRO A 55 15.38 2.33 6.11
N GLN A 56 15.97 1.19 5.76
CA GLN A 56 15.92 0.61 4.43
C GLN A 56 15.11 -0.69 4.42
N ASP A 57 14.33 -0.89 3.36
CA ASP A 57 13.80 -2.18 2.93
C ASP A 57 14.90 -2.87 2.09
N MET A 58 15.28 -4.08 2.48
CA MET A 58 16.45 -4.78 1.94
C MET A 58 16.07 -6.17 1.42
N GLU A 59 16.57 -6.50 0.24
CA GLU A 59 16.54 -7.86 -0.30
C GLU A 59 17.95 -8.46 -0.24
N TRP A 60 18.03 -9.74 0.12
CA TRP A 60 19.30 -10.44 0.31
C TRP A 60 19.26 -11.87 -0.26
N ALA A 61 20.44 -12.40 -0.58
CA ALA A 61 20.64 -13.75 -1.06
C ALA A 61 21.77 -14.43 -0.27
N LEU A 62 21.73 -15.76 -0.20
CA LEU A 62 22.77 -16.59 0.40
C LEU A 62 23.22 -17.64 -0.62
N GLU A 63 24.50 -17.65 -0.96
CA GLU A 63 25.11 -18.65 -1.84
C GLU A 63 26.39 -19.19 -1.18
N LYS A 64 26.50 -20.52 -1.01
CA LYS A 64 27.70 -21.18 -0.45
C LYS A 64 28.22 -20.48 0.82
N ASP A 65 27.32 -20.26 1.77
CA ASP A 65 27.54 -19.54 3.04
C ASP A 65 27.91 -18.05 2.95
N LYS A 66 27.94 -17.47 1.75
CA LYS A 66 28.18 -16.04 1.54
C LYS A 66 26.88 -15.29 1.38
N LEU A 67 26.69 -14.26 2.20
CA LEU A 67 25.55 -13.34 2.15
C LEU A 67 25.80 -12.22 1.13
N PHE A 68 24.76 -11.88 0.37
CA PHE A 68 24.76 -10.80 -0.61
C PHE A 68 23.53 -9.91 -0.37
N ILE A 69 23.71 -8.60 -0.44
CA ILE A 69 22.59 -7.66 -0.51
C ILE A 69 22.32 -7.41 -2.00
N VAL A 70 21.09 -7.70 -2.45
CA VAL A 70 20.71 -7.60 -3.87
C VAL A 70 19.91 -6.34 -4.17
N GLN A 71 19.22 -5.78 -3.15
CA GLN A 71 18.51 -4.51 -3.26
C GLN A 71 18.47 -3.81 -1.90
N THR A 72 18.50 -2.48 -1.92
CA THR A 72 18.17 -1.64 -0.76
C THR A 72 17.37 -0.44 -1.25
N ARG A 73 16.33 -0.05 -0.51
CA ARG A 73 15.53 1.15 -0.81
C ARG A 73 14.95 1.77 0.46
N PRO A 74 14.66 3.08 0.47
CA PRO A 74 14.00 3.74 1.60
C PRO A 74 12.73 3.02 2.04
N VAL A 75 12.53 2.80 3.35
CA VAL A 75 11.21 2.40 3.86
C VAL A 75 10.28 3.61 3.83
N THR A 76 9.31 3.61 2.93
CA THR A 76 8.35 4.72 2.78
C THR A 76 7.14 4.61 3.72
N THR A 77 6.96 3.47 4.39
CA THR A 77 5.79 3.19 5.25
C THR A 77 5.96 3.66 6.70
N ILE A 78 7.19 3.87 7.19
CA ILE A 78 7.44 4.17 8.62
C ILE A 78 6.90 5.54 9.04
N ALA A 79 6.83 6.51 8.11
CA ALA A 79 6.24 7.82 8.38
C ALA A 79 4.73 7.75 8.69
N GLN A 80 4.05 6.66 8.32
CA GLN A 80 2.64 6.42 8.66
C GLN A 80 2.49 5.71 10.01
N THR A 81 3.40 4.82 10.39
CA THR A 81 3.36 4.12 11.70
C THR A 81 3.75 5.01 12.89
N ALA A 82 4.71 5.93 12.74
CA ALA A 82 5.05 6.89 13.81
C ALA A 82 3.91 7.90 14.10
N LYS A 83 2.99 8.12 13.14
CA LYS A 83 1.72 8.82 13.38
C LYS A 83 0.62 7.88 13.90
N SER A 84 0.73 6.58 13.67
CA SER A 84 -0.27 5.60 14.12
C SER A 84 -0.17 5.31 15.63
N GLU A 85 1.03 5.35 16.22
CA GLU A 85 1.18 5.17 17.69
C GLU A 85 0.53 6.29 18.53
N LYS A 86 0.32 7.49 17.96
CA LYS A 86 -0.46 8.56 18.62
C LYS A 86 -1.91 8.65 18.17
N THR A 87 -2.35 7.77 17.26
CA THR A 87 -3.71 7.79 16.68
C THR A 87 -4.40 6.43 16.83
N GLU A 88 -4.08 5.64 17.86
CA GLU A 88 -4.75 4.36 18.13
C GLU A 88 -6.17 4.49 18.72
N LYS A 89 -6.77 5.69 18.82
CA LYS A 89 -8.08 5.83 19.49
C LYS A 89 -9.22 6.51 18.74
N ASN A 90 -9.03 7.04 17.52
CA ASN A 90 -10.09 7.86 16.90
C ASN A 90 -10.46 7.43 15.47
N SER A 91 -10.88 6.18 15.30
CA SER A 91 -11.97 5.90 14.36
C SER A 91 -12.99 5.03 15.09
N ASN A 92 -13.94 5.67 15.78
CA ASN A 92 -15.10 5.02 16.38
C ASN A 92 -16.08 4.53 15.30
N VAL A 93 -15.59 3.78 14.31
CA VAL A 93 -16.46 3.11 13.36
C VAL A 93 -16.90 1.80 14.00
N LYS A 94 -18.08 1.84 14.62
CA LYS A 94 -18.76 0.63 15.08
C LYS A 94 -19.42 -0.04 13.88
N PHE A 95 -18.84 -1.16 13.47
CA PHE A 95 -19.50 -2.10 12.56
C PHE A 95 -20.53 -2.89 13.37
N ALA A 96 -21.77 -2.94 12.88
CA ALA A 96 -22.85 -3.65 13.58
C ALA A 96 -22.74 -5.18 13.47
N GLU A 97 -21.97 -5.66 12.49
CA GLU A 97 -21.83 -7.07 12.15
C GLU A 97 -20.39 -7.53 12.34
N ALA A 98 -20.21 -8.83 12.59
CA ALA A 98 -18.90 -9.46 12.63
C ALA A 98 -18.23 -9.40 11.23
N PRO A 99 -16.89 -9.30 11.16
CA PRO A 99 -16.19 -9.34 9.88
C PRO A 99 -16.40 -10.70 9.21
N ILE A 100 -16.71 -10.67 7.91
CA ILE A 100 -16.88 -11.86 7.08
C ILE A 100 -15.54 -12.40 6.57
N LEU A 101 -14.51 -11.57 6.58
CA LEU A 101 -13.16 -11.92 6.15
C LEU A 101 -12.14 -11.01 6.85
N ALA A 102 -10.93 -11.54 7.04
CA ALA A 102 -9.81 -10.78 7.59
C ALA A 102 -8.51 -11.09 6.82
N GLY A 103 -7.61 -10.13 6.81
CA GLY A 103 -6.28 -10.22 6.22
C GLY A 103 -5.34 -9.20 6.84
N ALA A 104 -4.20 -9.00 6.20
CA ALA A 104 -3.22 -8.01 6.64
C ALA A 104 -3.70 -6.60 6.25
N ALA A 105 -3.73 -5.69 7.24
CA ALA A 105 -4.05 -4.27 7.05
C ALA A 105 -2.97 -3.60 6.20
N ALA A 106 -3.21 -3.47 4.89
CA ALA A 106 -2.19 -3.01 3.96
C ALA A 106 -2.22 -1.50 3.77
N SER A 107 -3.39 -0.91 3.55
CA SER A 107 -3.53 0.53 3.34
C SER A 107 -4.73 1.04 4.13
N PRO A 108 -4.56 2.06 4.97
CA PRO A 108 -5.59 2.50 5.91
C PRO A 108 -6.79 3.16 5.21
N GLY A 109 -7.90 3.25 5.94
CA GLY A 109 -9.15 3.89 5.49
C GLY A 109 -10.31 2.91 5.37
N ILE A 110 -11.49 3.43 5.01
CA ILE A 110 -12.71 2.65 4.84
C ILE A 110 -13.25 2.87 3.42
N GLY A 111 -13.44 1.78 2.70
CA GLY A 111 -14.04 1.79 1.36
C GLY A 111 -15.22 0.84 1.30
N THR A 112 -16.32 1.26 0.68
CA THR A 112 -17.51 0.43 0.50
C THR A 112 -17.89 0.44 -0.97
N GLY A 113 -18.27 -0.71 -1.50
CA GLY A 113 -18.66 -0.81 -2.89
C GLY A 113 -19.07 -2.21 -3.31
N THR A 114 -19.42 -2.32 -4.60
CA THR A 114 -19.79 -3.58 -5.22
C THR A 114 -18.54 -4.41 -5.50
N VAL A 115 -18.50 -5.64 -5.02
CA VAL A 115 -17.45 -6.61 -5.31
C VAL A 115 -17.40 -6.89 -6.81
N ARG A 116 -16.19 -6.76 -7.36
CA ARG A 116 -15.81 -7.20 -8.69
C ARG A 116 -14.57 -8.05 -8.59
N ILE A 117 -14.73 -9.33 -8.92
CA ILE A 117 -13.68 -10.33 -8.86
C ILE A 117 -12.97 -10.38 -10.22
N LEU A 118 -11.69 -10.06 -10.23
CA LEU A 118 -10.84 -10.07 -11.42
C LEU A 118 -9.82 -11.18 -11.31
N LYS A 119 -9.96 -12.20 -12.17
CA LYS A 119 -9.01 -13.32 -12.24
C LYS A 119 -7.77 -12.98 -13.07
N SER A 120 -7.86 -11.97 -13.93
CA SER A 120 -6.74 -11.50 -14.76
C SER A 120 -6.86 -10.01 -15.10
N PRO A 121 -5.76 -9.35 -15.51
CA PRO A 121 -5.79 -7.95 -15.94
C PRO A 121 -6.68 -7.68 -17.17
N LYS A 122 -7.05 -8.71 -17.94
CA LYS A 122 -7.95 -8.56 -19.09
C LYS A 122 -9.38 -8.18 -18.69
N GLU A 123 -9.69 -8.30 -17.41
CA GLU A 123 -11.02 -8.07 -16.85
C GLU A 123 -11.14 -6.69 -16.17
N ILE A 124 -10.13 -5.81 -16.31
CA ILE A 124 -10.13 -4.47 -15.70
C ILE A 124 -11.34 -3.61 -16.08
N ASP A 125 -11.97 -3.89 -17.22
CA ASP A 125 -13.18 -3.19 -17.68
C ASP A 125 -14.43 -3.55 -16.87
N LYS A 126 -14.40 -4.64 -16.09
CA LYS A 126 -15.47 -4.98 -15.14
C LYS A 126 -15.58 -3.97 -13.98
N ILE A 127 -14.49 -3.27 -13.68
CA ILE A 127 -14.41 -2.35 -12.55
C ILE A 127 -15.00 -1.00 -12.93
N LYS A 128 -16.04 -0.59 -12.20
CA LYS A 128 -16.58 0.75 -12.24
C LYS A 128 -16.03 1.59 -11.09
N LYS A 129 -16.15 2.91 -11.22
CA LYS A 129 -15.73 3.84 -10.18
C LYS A 129 -16.55 3.55 -8.90
N GLY A 130 -15.85 3.31 -7.80
CA GLY A 130 -16.48 3.00 -6.51
C GLY A 130 -16.67 1.51 -6.23
N ASP A 131 -16.32 0.61 -7.15
CA ASP A 131 -16.37 -0.83 -6.90
C ASP A 131 -15.25 -1.29 -5.94
N VAL A 132 -15.42 -2.44 -5.30
CA VAL A 132 -14.38 -3.12 -4.53
C VAL A 132 -13.71 -4.16 -5.43
N LEU A 133 -12.43 -3.94 -5.72
CA LEU A 133 -11.62 -4.87 -6.51
C LEU A 133 -11.21 -6.05 -5.64
N VAL A 134 -11.54 -7.26 -6.08
CA VAL A 134 -11.11 -8.51 -5.45
C VAL A 134 -10.30 -9.33 -6.46
N ALA A 135 -9.11 -9.79 -6.09
CA ALA A 135 -8.26 -10.59 -6.98
C ALA A 135 -7.37 -11.55 -6.19
N PRO A 136 -6.89 -12.66 -6.79
CA PRO A 136 -5.91 -13.53 -6.12
C PRO A 136 -4.62 -12.77 -5.79
N MET A 137 -4.06 -12.09 -6.80
CA MET A 137 -2.89 -11.21 -6.73
C MET A 137 -3.06 -10.07 -7.74
N THR A 138 -2.37 -8.95 -7.53
CA THR A 138 -2.33 -7.83 -8.51
C THR A 138 -0.95 -7.68 -9.14
N SER A 139 -0.94 -7.11 -10.34
CA SER A 139 0.26 -6.73 -11.10
C SER A 139 0.12 -5.25 -11.56
N PRO A 140 1.16 -4.62 -12.12
CA PRO A 140 1.09 -3.25 -12.63
C PRO A 140 -0.07 -3.01 -13.63
N ASP A 141 -0.49 -4.04 -14.35
CA ASP A 141 -1.61 -3.97 -15.31
C ASP A 141 -2.96 -3.72 -14.63
N TYR A 142 -3.08 -3.98 -13.32
CA TYR A 142 -4.29 -3.69 -12.55
C TYR A 142 -4.40 -2.22 -12.13
N VAL A 143 -3.34 -1.41 -12.25
CA VAL A 143 -3.33 -0.01 -11.77
C VAL A 143 -4.52 0.82 -12.28
N PRO A 144 -4.96 0.71 -13.56
CA PRO A 144 -6.15 1.41 -14.04
C PRO A 144 -7.43 1.04 -13.29
N ALA A 145 -7.61 -0.25 -12.95
CA ALA A 145 -8.74 -0.72 -12.13
C ALA A 145 -8.60 -0.29 -10.67
N MET A 146 -7.39 -0.38 -10.10
CA MET A 146 -7.12 0.06 -8.74
C MET A 146 -7.53 1.52 -8.55
N LYS A 147 -7.12 2.43 -9.44
CA LYS A 147 -7.50 3.87 -9.38
C LYS A 147 -9.00 4.14 -9.36
N LYS A 148 -9.83 3.24 -9.92
CA LYS A 148 -11.29 3.36 -9.92
C LYS A 148 -11.93 2.80 -8.65
N SER A 149 -11.22 1.95 -7.92
CA SER A 149 -11.79 1.14 -6.83
C SER A 149 -11.96 1.94 -5.54
N ALA A 150 -13.03 1.69 -4.81
CA ALA A 150 -13.25 2.22 -3.46
C ALA A 150 -12.39 1.50 -2.41
N ALA A 151 -12.10 0.22 -2.62
CA ALA A 151 -11.19 -0.58 -1.81
C ALA A 151 -10.65 -1.77 -2.61
N ILE A 152 -9.59 -2.39 -2.10
CA ILE A 152 -8.92 -3.52 -2.74
C ILE A 152 -8.79 -4.66 -1.73
N ILE A 153 -9.10 -5.88 -2.17
CA ILE A 153 -8.93 -7.11 -1.39
C ILE A 153 -8.12 -8.10 -2.23
N THR A 154 -7.07 -8.69 -1.66
CA THR A 154 -6.35 -9.81 -2.31
C THR A 154 -6.27 -11.06 -1.45
N ASP A 155 -6.30 -12.22 -2.10
CA ASP A 155 -6.08 -13.52 -1.43
C ASP A 155 -4.63 -13.67 -0.99
N GLU A 156 -3.71 -13.25 -1.84
CA GLU A 156 -2.28 -13.38 -1.65
C GLU A 156 -1.61 -12.02 -1.42
N GLY A 157 -0.35 -12.07 -0.99
CA GLY A 157 0.46 -10.89 -0.73
C GLY A 157 0.51 -10.51 0.75
N GLY A 158 1.64 -9.92 1.14
CA GLY A 158 1.85 -9.35 2.47
C GLY A 158 1.95 -7.82 2.43
N GLN A 159 2.42 -7.25 3.53
CA GLN A 159 2.59 -5.79 3.70
C GLN A 159 3.48 -5.13 2.64
N THR A 160 4.36 -5.90 1.99
CA THR A 160 5.28 -5.47 0.94
C THR A 160 4.85 -5.88 -0.47
N SER A 161 3.65 -6.45 -0.62
CA SER A 161 3.14 -6.86 -1.94
C SER A 161 2.84 -5.66 -2.85
N HIS A 162 2.75 -5.93 -4.15
CA HIS A 162 2.33 -4.94 -5.15
C HIS A 162 1.02 -4.25 -4.76
N ALA A 163 0.00 -5.02 -4.37
CA ALA A 163 -1.29 -4.50 -3.91
C ALA A 163 -1.11 -3.53 -2.74
N ALA A 164 -0.31 -3.90 -1.73
CA ALA A 164 -0.10 -3.09 -0.54
C ALA A 164 0.64 -1.78 -0.83
N ILE A 165 1.72 -1.82 -1.61
CA ILE A 165 2.54 -0.64 -1.94
C ILE A 165 1.70 0.36 -2.76
N VAL A 166 1.12 -0.09 -3.86
CA VAL A 166 0.39 0.80 -4.79
C VAL A 166 -0.89 1.33 -4.15
N SER A 167 -1.58 0.55 -3.32
CA SER A 167 -2.79 1.04 -2.62
C SER A 167 -2.47 2.17 -1.64
N ARG A 168 -1.34 2.11 -0.94
CA ARG A 168 -0.90 3.21 -0.05
C ARG A 168 -0.58 4.48 -0.83
N GLU A 169 0.10 4.34 -1.97
CA GLU A 169 0.45 5.47 -2.84
C GLU A 169 -0.81 6.15 -3.42
N LEU A 170 -1.83 5.34 -3.75
CA LEU A 170 -3.11 5.82 -4.25
C LEU A 170 -4.08 6.28 -3.14
N GLY A 171 -3.77 5.99 -1.87
CA GLY A 171 -4.65 6.29 -0.74
C GLY A 171 -5.94 5.46 -0.72
N ILE A 172 -5.91 4.25 -1.29
CA ILE A 172 -7.06 3.35 -1.38
C ILE A 172 -7.00 2.34 -0.23
N PRO A 173 -8.08 2.15 0.54
CA PRO A 173 -8.17 1.12 1.57
C PRO A 173 -7.87 -0.28 1.01
N CYS A 174 -6.98 -1.02 1.67
CA CYS A 174 -6.51 -2.30 1.15
C CYS A 174 -6.29 -3.35 2.24
N VAL A 175 -6.77 -4.56 1.97
CA VAL A 175 -6.55 -5.76 2.78
C VAL A 175 -5.96 -6.84 1.89
N VAL A 176 -4.82 -7.40 2.29
CA VAL A 176 -4.09 -8.40 1.50
C VAL A 176 -3.93 -9.70 2.28
N GLY A 177 -3.65 -10.80 1.60
CA GLY A 177 -3.36 -12.07 2.28
C GLY A 177 -4.59 -12.69 2.95
N THR A 178 -5.78 -12.45 2.42
CA THR A 178 -7.05 -13.00 2.97
C THR A 178 -7.23 -14.49 2.70
N LYS A 179 -6.42 -15.07 1.82
CA LYS A 179 -6.39 -16.49 1.40
C LYS A 179 -7.62 -17.00 0.65
N GLU A 180 -8.80 -16.42 0.87
CA GLU A 180 -10.06 -16.96 0.37
C GLU A 180 -11.10 -15.92 -0.08
N ALA A 181 -10.76 -14.63 -0.18
CA ALA A 181 -11.69 -13.59 -0.66
C ALA A 181 -12.33 -13.94 -2.00
N THR A 182 -11.56 -14.41 -2.98
CA THR A 182 -12.09 -14.73 -4.32
C THR A 182 -13.05 -15.92 -4.34
N LYS A 183 -13.06 -16.73 -3.27
CA LYS A 183 -13.94 -17.89 -3.10
C LYS A 183 -15.18 -17.55 -2.26
N LEU A 184 -14.98 -16.77 -1.19
CA LEU A 184 -16.02 -16.42 -0.23
C LEU A 184 -16.94 -15.31 -0.77
N LEU A 185 -16.36 -14.30 -1.42
CA LEU A 185 -17.11 -13.19 -1.99
C LEU A 185 -17.66 -13.55 -3.38
N LYS A 186 -18.75 -12.89 -3.76
CA LYS A 186 -19.42 -13.05 -5.05
C LYS A 186 -19.51 -11.71 -5.76
N ASP A 187 -19.36 -11.74 -7.08
CA ASP A 187 -19.59 -10.56 -7.93
C ASP A 187 -20.97 -9.94 -7.64
N GLY A 188 -21.01 -8.62 -7.50
CA GLY A 188 -22.25 -7.89 -7.22
C GLY A 188 -22.58 -7.71 -5.73
N GLN A 189 -21.89 -8.39 -4.81
CA GLN A 189 -22.09 -8.18 -3.38
C GLN A 189 -21.60 -6.80 -2.95
N ILE A 190 -22.29 -6.16 -2.01
CA ILE A 190 -21.78 -4.94 -1.40
C ILE A 190 -20.97 -5.34 -0.16
N VAL A 191 -19.75 -4.84 -0.06
CA VAL A 191 -18.89 -5.04 1.11
C VAL A 191 -18.28 -3.73 1.56
N THR A 192 -17.96 -3.65 2.85
CA THR A 192 -17.12 -2.60 3.42
C THR A 192 -15.77 -3.18 3.82
N VAL A 193 -14.70 -2.51 3.40
CA VAL A 193 -13.32 -2.85 3.73
C VAL A 193 -12.78 -1.82 4.72
N ASN A 194 -12.32 -2.28 5.88
CA ASN A 194 -11.53 -1.50 6.82
C ASN A 194 -10.06 -1.87 6.64
N GLY A 195 -9.35 -1.06 5.86
CA GLY A 195 -7.93 -1.24 5.58
C GLY A 195 -7.01 -0.92 6.77
N GLN A 196 -7.53 -0.29 7.83
CA GLN A 196 -6.79 -0.04 9.07
C GLN A 196 -6.76 -1.29 9.95
N SER A 197 -7.89 -1.97 10.12
CA SER A 197 -7.97 -3.20 10.96
C SER A 197 -7.74 -4.48 10.17
N GLY A 198 -7.70 -4.43 8.84
CA GLY A 198 -7.55 -5.62 8.00
C GLY A 198 -8.84 -6.44 7.87
N GLN A 199 -10.00 -5.83 8.10
CA GLN A 199 -11.29 -6.52 8.18
C GLN A 199 -12.22 -6.14 7.03
N VAL A 200 -13.04 -7.11 6.60
CA VAL A 200 -14.07 -6.93 5.57
C VAL A 200 -15.42 -7.32 6.15
N PHE A 201 -16.43 -6.51 5.88
CA PHE A 201 -17.79 -6.64 6.41
C PHE A 201 -18.80 -6.72 5.26
N MET A 202 -19.93 -7.38 5.53
CA MET A 202 -21.04 -7.44 4.57
C MET A 202 -21.82 -6.12 4.55
N GLY A 203 -22.28 -5.73 3.36
CA GLY A 203 -23.12 -4.55 3.17
C GLY A 203 -22.38 -3.23 3.35
N ALA A 204 -23.16 -2.14 3.38
CA ALA A 204 -22.66 -0.78 3.57
C ALA A 204 -22.73 -0.32 5.04
N GLY A 205 -22.71 -1.27 5.98
CA GLY A 205 -23.00 -1.11 7.41
C GLY A 205 -21.96 -0.31 8.20
N VAL A 206 -21.57 0.86 7.70
CA VAL A 206 -20.81 1.87 8.43
C VAL A 206 -21.82 2.86 8.99
N LYS A 207 -22.23 2.70 10.25
CA LYS A 207 -22.82 3.83 10.98
C LYS A 207 -21.68 4.81 11.25
N LYS A 208 -21.53 5.80 10.37
CA LYS A 208 -20.75 7.00 10.69
C LYS A 208 -21.42 7.65 11.89
N THR A 209 -20.82 7.57 13.07
CA THR A 209 -21.10 8.55 14.11
C THR A 209 -20.74 9.93 13.55
N GLU A 210 -21.57 10.93 13.85
CA GLU A 210 -21.57 12.28 13.27
C GLU A 210 -20.24 13.07 13.46
N GLU A 211 -19.21 12.46 14.04
CA GLU A 211 -17.93 13.08 14.38
C GLU A 211 -16.97 13.25 13.19
N GLU A 212 -17.22 12.64 12.01
CA GLU A 212 -16.45 12.94 10.80
C GLU A 212 -16.68 14.38 10.26
N LYS A 213 -17.77 15.06 10.69
CA LYS A 213 -17.91 16.51 10.47
C LYS A 213 -17.09 17.34 11.48
N ALA A 214 -16.59 16.75 12.57
CA ALA A 214 -15.86 17.48 13.60
C ALA A 214 -14.33 17.47 13.39
N LEU A 215 -13.76 16.43 12.76
CA LEU A 215 -12.30 16.34 12.52
C LEU A 215 -11.78 17.23 11.37
N THR A 216 -12.66 17.91 10.64
CA THR A 216 -12.31 19.04 9.77
C THR A 216 -12.11 20.35 10.53
N THR A 217 -12.27 20.35 11.86
CA THR A 217 -12.09 21.57 12.66
C THR A 217 -10.96 21.39 13.68
N LYS A 218 -9.89 22.18 13.49
CA LYS A 218 -8.78 22.47 14.42
C LYS A 218 -7.53 21.57 14.36
N LEU A 219 -6.96 21.37 13.16
CA LEU A 219 -5.52 21.57 13.07
C LEU A 219 -5.28 23.08 13.23
N LYS A 220 -4.74 23.51 14.38
CA LYS A 220 -4.23 24.88 14.54
C LYS A 220 -3.18 25.09 13.45
N HIS A 221 -3.59 25.73 12.37
CA HIS A 221 -2.71 26.15 11.31
C HIS A 221 -1.78 27.20 11.92
N SER A 222 -0.54 26.83 12.20
CA SER A 222 0.53 27.81 12.30
C SER A 222 0.56 28.51 10.94
N LYS A 223 0.11 29.77 10.89
CA LYS A 223 0.32 30.66 9.74
C LYS A 223 1.80 31.00 9.69
N THR A 224 2.63 30.02 9.31
CA THR A 224 4.06 30.25 9.11
C THR A 224 4.19 31.05 7.82
N LYS A 225 4.53 32.33 7.92
CA LYS A 225 4.86 33.15 6.75
C LYS A 225 6.19 32.65 6.19
N THR A 226 6.20 32.18 4.96
CA THR A 226 7.43 31.85 4.23
C THR A 226 7.84 33.04 3.37
N ALA A 227 9.14 33.34 3.30
CA ALA A 227 9.65 34.36 2.39
C ALA A 227 9.53 33.92 0.91
N THR A 228 9.48 32.60 0.66
CA THR A 228 9.43 32.01 -0.67
C THR A 228 8.06 31.38 -0.94
N LYS A 229 7.61 31.47 -2.20
CA LYS A 229 6.42 30.79 -2.68
C LYS A 229 6.65 29.28 -2.71
N VAL A 230 5.72 28.52 -2.16
CA VAL A 230 5.73 27.05 -2.20
C VAL A 230 4.94 26.60 -3.43
N TYR A 231 5.59 25.86 -4.32
CA TYR A 231 4.96 25.20 -5.47
C TYR A 231 4.96 23.69 -5.26
N VAL A 232 4.08 22.98 -5.97
CA VAL A 232 3.98 21.52 -5.94
C VAL A 232 4.10 20.97 -7.35
N ASN A 233 4.95 19.96 -7.53
CA ASN A 233 4.97 19.17 -8.75
C ASN A 233 3.93 18.08 -8.63
N LEU A 234 2.94 18.10 -9.51
CA LEU A 234 1.81 17.17 -9.46
C LEU A 234 1.73 16.37 -10.75
N GLY A 235 1.98 15.05 -10.65
CA GLY A 235 1.86 14.11 -11.77
C GLY A 235 0.41 13.69 -12.10
N GLN A 236 -0.59 14.22 -11.39
CA GLN A 236 -2.01 13.91 -11.58
C GLN A 236 -2.84 15.22 -11.65
N PRO A 237 -3.20 15.70 -12.85
CA PRO A 237 -3.84 17.00 -13.02
C PRO A 237 -5.20 17.11 -12.30
N ASP A 238 -5.95 16.01 -12.20
CA ASP A 238 -7.28 15.99 -11.57
C ASP A 238 -7.26 16.34 -10.07
N ARG A 239 -6.11 16.18 -9.41
CA ARG A 239 -5.92 16.49 -7.99
C ARG A 239 -5.45 17.92 -7.73
N ALA A 240 -5.16 18.70 -8.78
CA ALA A 240 -4.64 20.05 -8.64
C ALA A 240 -5.58 20.96 -7.86
N ALA A 241 -6.89 20.85 -8.11
CA ALA A 241 -7.91 21.67 -7.42
C ALA A 241 -8.07 21.30 -5.94
N GLU A 242 -7.88 20.04 -5.58
CA GLU A 242 -7.88 19.58 -4.19
C GLU A 242 -6.66 20.14 -3.44
N ILE A 243 -5.47 19.95 -4.01
CA ILE A 243 -4.20 20.37 -3.39
C ILE A 243 -4.08 21.90 -3.32
N TYR A 244 -4.63 22.63 -4.29
CA TYR A 244 -4.73 24.09 -4.24
C TYR A 244 -5.56 24.58 -3.04
N ARG A 245 -6.65 23.90 -2.68
CA ARG A 245 -7.45 24.30 -1.51
C ARG A 245 -6.64 24.16 -0.22
N TYR A 246 -5.81 23.13 -0.11
CA TYR A 246 -4.90 22.94 1.02
C TYR A 246 -3.77 23.98 1.08
N SER A 247 -3.27 24.45 -0.06
CA SER A 247 -2.23 25.50 -0.10
C SER A 247 -2.80 26.91 0.06
N SER A 248 -4.02 27.16 -0.40
CA SER A 248 -4.70 28.47 -0.32
C SER A 248 -5.19 28.80 1.09
N GLN A 249 -5.47 27.78 1.92
CA GLN A 249 -5.68 27.98 3.35
C GLN A 249 -4.40 28.44 4.09
N ARG A 250 -3.23 28.44 3.43
CA ARG A 250 -1.94 28.89 3.98
C ARG A 250 -1.45 30.25 3.47
N SER A 251 -2.01 30.81 2.39
CA SER A 251 -1.62 32.14 1.93
C SER A 251 -2.67 32.78 1.03
N ASP A 252 -2.92 34.08 1.26
CA ASP A 252 -3.64 34.95 0.33
C ASP A 252 -2.95 34.93 -1.04
N GLN A 253 -3.47 34.13 -1.97
CA GLN A 253 -3.06 34.18 -3.38
C GLN A 253 -4.27 34.54 -4.25
N LYS A 254 -4.29 35.80 -4.70
CA LYS A 254 -5.21 36.31 -5.72
C LYS A 254 -4.99 35.56 -7.04
N LYS A 255 -6.10 35.22 -7.70
CA LYS A 255 -6.17 34.69 -9.07
C LYS A 255 -5.34 35.54 -10.04
N ARG A 256 -4.51 34.91 -10.87
CA ARG A 256 -4.30 35.35 -12.25
C ARG A 256 -4.57 34.18 -13.18
N ALA A 257 -5.59 34.34 -14.02
CA ALA A 257 -5.77 33.53 -15.21
C ALA A 257 -4.57 33.77 -16.14
N GLY A 258 -3.91 32.73 -16.61
CA GLY A 258 -2.80 32.88 -17.56
C GLY A 258 -1.96 31.62 -17.71
N ARG A 259 -2.17 30.93 -18.84
CA ARG A 259 -1.30 29.94 -19.51
C ARG A 259 -0.82 28.73 -18.70
N ILE A 260 -1.39 27.58 -19.08
CA ILE A 260 -0.78 26.26 -18.91
C ILE A 260 0.45 26.21 -19.82
N TYR A 261 1.66 26.13 -19.25
CA TYR A 261 2.85 25.75 -20.01
C TYR A 261 3.03 24.23 -19.88
N TYR A 262 2.81 23.51 -20.96
CA TYR A 262 3.39 22.18 -21.13
C TYR A 262 4.86 22.39 -21.50
N GLN A 263 5.76 22.07 -20.58
CA GLN A 263 7.18 21.97 -20.93
C GLN A 263 7.39 20.60 -21.57
N ALA A 264 7.28 20.56 -22.90
CA ALA A 264 7.76 19.44 -23.70
C ALA A 264 9.29 19.41 -23.58
N PHE A 265 9.85 18.30 -23.12
CA PHE A 265 11.29 18.05 -23.18
C PHE A 265 11.74 18.00 -24.65
N PRO A 266 12.75 18.78 -25.07
CA PRO A 266 13.38 18.56 -26.37
C PRO A 266 14.23 17.28 -26.33
N ARG A 267 14.19 16.52 -27.43
CA ARG A 267 15.01 15.32 -27.67
C ARG A 267 16.51 15.68 -27.65
N PRO A 268 17.39 14.76 -27.23
CA PRO A 268 18.82 14.99 -27.25
C PRO A 268 19.36 14.77 -28.67
N ALA A 269 19.66 15.87 -29.35
CA ALA A 269 20.66 15.93 -30.40
C ALA A 269 21.37 17.27 -30.25
N ASP A 270 22.69 17.22 -30.45
CA ASP A 270 23.62 18.34 -30.52
C ASP A 270 24.13 18.91 -29.19
N PHE A 271 25.11 18.21 -28.60
CA PHE A 271 26.37 18.84 -28.21
C PHE A 271 27.50 17.80 -28.34
N LEU A 272 28.42 18.12 -29.25
CA LEU A 272 29.80 17.69 -29.51
C LEU A 272 30.45 16.73 -28.49
#